data_AF-A0A917XV88-F1
#
_entry.id   AF-A0A917XV88-F1
#
_cell.length_a   1.000
_cell.length_b   1.000
_cell.length_c   1.000
_cell.angle_alpha   90.00
_cell.angle_beta   90.00
_cell.angle_gamma   90.00
#
_symmetry.space_group_name_H-M   'P 1'
#
loop_
_entity.id
_entity.type
_entity.pdbx_description
1 polymer ?
#
loop_
_entity_poly.entity_id
_entity_poly.type
_entity_poly.pdbx_seq_one_letter_code
_entity_poly.pdbx_strand_id
1 'polypeptide(L)'
;MKTVCLNMIVKNEAHVIRRCLESVRPLVDSWVILDTGSTDGTQDVIREALADLPGELHESPWKGFDLSRSEAIDLARDRADYLLFIDADDRMETVPGFKMPELTHDCYDFEVRHGSVVHWRATMVSTRLAWRYEGVLHEYLECDSRFSRAPFDGARMVIVGGGGRLTGTQREKYLRDAAVLKSGLVKEPDNTRYHFYLAQSWRDAGEFGKALAAYDRRAAMGGFAEEAFCARLYAARLALHLKRRMPEVMTRFLEAHEYRPTRAEPLGELAHLCRMNGERWPLAYMFARRAVEIPQPEDILFVEHGWYDWRALDELAVASYWVGEYRESLECCEKLLDGGKLPEAHRERVDANRDFARAKLRLGSGADARTLVGS
;
A
#
# COMPACT_ATOMS: atom_id res chain seq x y z
N MET A 1 -5.12 -30.87 -14.72
CA MET A 1 -4.54 -29.65 -14.10
C MET A 1 -5.22 -28.46 -14.76
N LYS A 2 -5.56 -27.42 -13.99
CA LYS A 2 -6.21 -26.23 -14.53
C LYS A 2 -5.21 -25.42 -15.36
N THR A 3 -5.63 -24.92 -16.51
CA THR A 3 -4.76 -24.12 -17.38
C THR A 3 -4.85 -22.63 -17.06
N VAL A 4 -3.76 -21.90 -17.30
CA VAL A 4 -3.65 -20.45 -17.05
C VAL A 4 -3.23 -19.73 -18.33
N CYS A 5 -3.97 -18.70 -18.71
CA CYS A 5 -3.67 -17.82 -19.84
C CYS A 5 -3.12 -16.48 -19.33
N LEU A 6 -1.96 -16.06 -19.84
CA LEU A 6 -1.47 -14.69 -19.65
C LEU A 6 -2.39 -13.72 -20.38
N ASN A 7 -2.91 -12.72 -19.66
CA ASN A 7 -3.74 -11.66 -20.24
C ASN A 7 -3.18 -10.27 -19.94
N MET A 8 -2.88 -9.50 -20.97
CA MET A 8 -2.27 -8.18 -20.85
C MET A 8 -2.82 -7.22 -21.89
N ILE A 9 -2.79 -5.92 -21.55
CA ILE A 9 -2.79 -4.84 -22.54
C ILE A 9 -1.38 -4.27 -22.63
N VAL A 10 -0.96 -3.86 -23.82
CA VAL A 10 0.40 -3.32 -24.04
C VAL A 10 0.37 -2.11 -24.97
N LYS A 11 1.34 -1.20 -24.79
CA LYS A 11 1.60 -0.08 -25.71
C LYS A 11 3.00 0.46 -25.57
N ASN A 12 3.82 0.32 -26.60
CA ASN A 12 5.18 0.84 -26.66
C ASN A 12 6.07 0.40 -25.47
N GLU A 13 6.20 -0.92 -25.30
CA GLU A 13 6.94 -1.56 -24.20
C GLU A 13 8.09 -2.45 -24.71
N ALA A 14 8.55 -2.28 -25.95
CA ALA A 14 9.58 -3.14 -26.56
C ALA A 14 10.87 -3.20 -25.74
N HIS A 15 11.19 -2.12 -25.01
CA HIS A 15 12.38 -1.98 -24.17
C HIS A 15 12.31 -2.70 -22.83
N VAL A 16 11.12 -3.11 -22.36
CA VAL A 16 10.95 -3.76 -21.04
C VAL A 16 10.18 -5.08 -21.09
N ILE A 17 9.26 -5.27 -22.03
CA ILE A 17 8.27 -6.35 -21.99
C ILE A 17 8.89 -7.75 -21.95
N ARG A 18 10.04 -7.97 -22.60
CA ARG A 18 10.71 -9.27 -22.64
C ARG A 18 10.96 -9.83 -21.24
N ARG A 19 11.44 -9.00 -20.30
CA ARG A 19 11.72 -9.45 -18.93
C ARG A 19 10.44 -9.88 -18.21
N CYS A 20 9.33 -9.19 -18.47
CA CYS A 20 8.03 -9.51 -17.90
C CYS A 20 7.57 -10.88 -18.42
N LEU A 21 7.58 -11.06 -19.74
CA LEU A 21 7.17 -12.31 -20.39
C LEU A 21 8.02 -13.49 -19.94
N GLU A 22 9.35 -13.34 -19.88
CA GLU A 22 10.25 -14.38 -19.39
C GLU A 22 9.97 -14.76 -17.93
N SER A 23 9.64 -13.78 -17.09
CA SER A 23 9.39 -13.99 -15.66
C SER A 23 8.06 -14.71 -15.37
N VAL A 24 7.03 -14.52 -16.21
CA VAL A 24 5.69 -15.06 -15.99
C VAL A 24 5.49 -16.46 -16.60
N ARG A 25 6.37 -16.85 -17.54
CA ARG A 25 6.36 -18.17 -18.20
C ARG A 25 6.10 -19.38 -17.28
N PRO A 26 6.69 -19.49 -16.08
CA PRO A 26 6.45 -20.66 -15.21
C PRO A 26 5.01 -20.80 -14.71
N LEU A 27 4.17 -19.77 -14.90
CA LEU A 27 2.80 -19.73 -14.39
C LEU A 27 1.73 -19.88 -15.48
N VAL A 28 2.11 -19.93 -16.76
CA VAL A 28 1.15 -19.80 -17.87
C VAL A 28 1.32 -20.91 -18.90
N ASP A 29 0.20 -21.41 -19.40
CA ASP A 29 0.13 -22.45 -20.44
C ASP A 29 -0.16 -21.86 -21.82
N SER A 30 -0.79 -20.68 -21.85
CA SER A 30 -1.16 -19.95 -23.06
C SER A 30 -1.12 -18.43 -22.83
N TRP A 31 -1.31 -17.65 -23.89
CA TRP A 31 -1.34 -16.19 -23.79
C TRP A 31 -2.31 -15.54 -24.76
N VAL A 32 -2.92 -14.44 -24.32
CA VAL A 32 -3.69 -13.50 -25.15
C VAL A 32 -3.31 -12.10 -24.74
N ILE A 33 -2.67 -11.37 -25.63
CA ILE A 33 -2.23 -9.99 -25.38
C ILE A 33 -2.92 -9.06 -26.36
N LEU A 34 -3.44 -7.94 -25.84
CA LEU A 34 -4.06 -6.87 -26.62
C LEU A 34 -3.10 -5.70 -26.75
N ASP A 35 -2.55 -5.51 -27.94
CA ASP A 35 -1.77 -4.33 -28.29
C ASP A 35 -2.70 -3.15 -28.60
N THR A 36 -2.44 -2.01 -27.93
CA THR A 36 -3.28 -0.82 -28.01
C THR A 36 -2.71 0.29 -28.90
N GLY A 37 -1.93 -0.12 -29.91
CA GLY A 37 -1.33 0.72 -30.93
C GLY A 37 0.15 1.02 -30.65
N SER A 38 0.96 -0.02 -30.43
CA SER A 38 2.41 0.07 -30.37
C SER A 38 3.01 0.36 -31.74
N THR A 39 4.08 1.15 -31.75
CA THR A 39 4.83 1.59 -32.93
C THR A 39 6.33 1.36 -32.80
N ASP A 40 6.77 0.71 -31.72
CA ASP A 40 8.18 0.53 -31.34
C ASP A 40 8.69 -0.91 -31.51
N GLY A 41 7.88 -1.80 -32.08
CA GLY A 41 8.20 -3.23 -32.23
C GLY A 41 7.80 -4.11 -31.05
N THR A 42 7.00 -3.60 -30.09
CA THR A 42 6.47 -4.40 -28.96
C THR A 42 5.83 -5.71 -29.42
N GLN A 43 5.06 -5.67 -30.51
CA GLN A 43 4.40 -6.84 -31.07
C GLN A 43 5.39 -7.95 -31.46
N ASP A 44 6.54 -7.59 -32.04
CA ASP A 44 7.54 -8.55 -32.48
C ASP A 44 8.26 -9.18 -31.30
N VAL A 45 8.57 -8.38 -30.26
CA VAL A 45 9.16 -8.88 -29.02
C VAL A 45 8.23 -9.90 -28.34
N ILE A 46 6.92 -9.65 -28.32
CA ILE A 46 5.93 -10.59 -27.77
C ILE A 46 5.93 -11.91 -28.54
N ARG A 47 5.82 -11.85 -29.87
CA ARG A 47 5.78 -13.04 -30.72
C ARG A 47 7.04 -13.88 -30.59
N GLU A 48 8.21 -13.24 -30.53
CA GLU A 48 9.48 -13.94 -30.34
C GLU A 48 9.59 -14.54 -28.94
N ALA A 49 9.27 -13.76 -27.90
CA ALA A 49 9.45 -14.17 -26.51
C ALA A 49 8.45 -15.24 -26.05
N LEU A 50 7.36 -15.50 -26.78
CA LEU A 50 6.34 -16.51 -26.46
C LEU A 50 6.12 -17.51 -27.61
N ALA A 51 7.04 -17.61 -28.57
CA ALA A 51 6.88 -18.39 -29.80
C ALA A 51 6.60 -19.89 -29.58
N ASP A 52 7.01 -20.43 -28.44
CA ASP A 52 6.85 -21.83 -28.02
C ASP A 52 5.57 -22.08 -27.18
N LEU A 53 4.80 -21.04 -26.86
CA LEU A 53 3.52 -21.16 -26.14
C LEU A 53 2.33 -20.85 -27.07
N PRO A 54 1.23 -21.61 -26.98
CA PRO A 54 0.02 -21.31 -27.74
C PRO A 54 -0.53 -19.94 -27.31
N GLY A 55 -0.80 -19.06 -28.26
CA GLY A 55 -1.41 -17.78 -27.92
C GLY A 55 -1.65 -16.87 -29.11
N GLU A 56 -2.26 -15.74 -28.83
CA GLU A 56 -2.76 -14.78 -29.80
C GLU A 56 -2.40 -13.35 -29.42
N LEU A 57 -1.91 -12.60 -30.40
CA LEU A 57 -1.77 -11.15 -30.29
C LEU A 57 -2.92 -10.48 -31.04
N HIS A 58 -3.67 -9.64 -30.34
CA HIS A 58 -4.75 -8.84 -30.90
C HIS A 58 -4.34 -7.37 -30.94
N GLU A 59 -4.90 -6.61 -31.88
CA GLU A 59 -4.65 -5.18 -32.01
C GLU A 59 -5.99 -4.43 -31.96
N SER A 60 -6.09 -3.40 -31.12
CA SER A 60 -7.30 -2.58 -30.98
C SER A 60 -6.94 -1.14 -30.59
N PRO A 61 -7.68 -0.12 -31.04
CA PRO A 61 -7.46 1.25 -30.57
C PRO A 61 -7.54 1.36 -29.05
N TRP A 62 -6.75 2.25 -28.45
CA TRP A 62 -6.83 2.56 -27.02
C TRP A 62 -8.24 3.08 -26.65
N LYS A 63 -8.91 2.40 -25.70
CA LYS A 63 -10.27 2.75 -25.23
C LYS A 63 -10.31 3.28 -23.80
N GLY A 64 -9.19 3.22 -23.07
CA GLY A 64 -9.15 3.44 -21.61
C GLY A 64 -8.64 2.20 -20.89
N PHE A 65 -8.20 2.35 -19.63
CA PHE A 65 -7.62 1.22 -18.86
C PHE A 65 -8.66 0.13 -18.62
N ASP A 66 -9.81 0.51 -18.10
CA ASP A 66 -10.97 -0.36 -17.87
C ASP A 66 -11.44 -1.06 -19.15
N LEU A 67 -11.72 -0.29 -20.21
CA LEU A 67 -12.30 -0.83 -21.43
C LEU A 67 -11.33 -1.71 -22.22
N SER A 68 -10.07 -1.30 -22.37
CA SER A 68 -9.08 -2.11 -23.08
C SER A 68 -8.71 -3.38 -22.30
N ARG A 69 -8.60 -3.33 -20.96
CA ARG A 69 -8.38 -4.56 -20.18
C ARG A 69 -9.58 -5.49 -20.21
N SER A 70 -10.80 -4.95 -20.17
CA SER A 70 -12.02 -5.78 -20.28
C SER A 70 -12.14 -6.45 -21.65
N GLU A 71 -11.80 -5.74 -22.73
CA GLU A 71 -11.70 -6.33 -24.07
C GLU A 71 -10.64 -7.45 -24.12
N ALA A 72 -9.48 -7.25 -23.48
CA ALA A 72 -8.46 -8.29 -23.40
C ALA A 72 -8.97 -9.54 -22.63
N ILE A 73 -9.73 -9.37 -21.55
CA ILE A 73 -10.38 -10.47 -20.82
C ILE A 73 -11.34 -11.24 -21.73
N ASP A 74 -12.18 -10.52 -22.47
CA ASP A 74 -13.18 -11.15 -23.34
C ASP A 74 -12.54 -11.97 -24.47
N LEU A 75 -11.43 -11.49 -25.04
CA LEU A 75 -10.64 -12.23 -26.04
C LEU A 75 -9.99 -13.51 -25.47
N ALA A 76 -9.70 -13.52 -24.18
CA ALA A 76 -8.97 -14.59 -23.50
C ALA A 76 -9.85 -15.61 -22.78
N ARG A 77 -11.14 -15.29 -22.58
CA ARG A 77 -12.07 -16.04 -21.71
C ARG A 77 -12.14 -17.54 -22.02
N ASP A 78 -12.17 -17.90 -23.30
CA ASP A 78 -12.31 -19.28 -23.73
C ASP A 78 -10.95 -19.99 -23.97
N ARG A 79 -9.84 -19.40 -23.52
CA ARG A 79 -8.48 -19.89 -23.80
C ARG A 79 -7.85 -20.70 -22.67
N ALA A 80 -8.37 -20.60 -21.45
CA ALA A 80 -7.87 -21.30 -20.29
C ALA A 80 -8.93 -21.39 -19.18
N ASP A 81 -8.64 -22.11 -18.10
CA ASP A 81 -9.47 -22.11 -16.88
C ASP A 81 -9.31 -20.82 -16.06
N TYR A 82 -8.17 -20.15 -16.18
CA TYR A 82 -7.81 -18.92 -15.45
C TYR A 82 -7.12 -17.90 -16.37
N LEU A 83 -7.30 -16.62 -16.05
CA LEU A 83 -6.54 -15.51 -16.61
C LEU A 83 -5.58 -14.95 -15.55
N LEU A 84 -4.33 -14.70 -15.93
CA LEU A 84 -3.32 -14.07 -15.09
C LEU A 84 -2.91 -12.73 -15.68
N PHE A 85 -2.91 -11.68 -14.84
CA PHE A 85 -2.66 -10.30 -15.24
C PHE A 85 -1.33 -9.80 -14.70
N ILE A 86 -0.56 -9.09 -15.52
CA ILE A 86 0.67 -8.40 -15.10
C ILE A 86 0.92 -7.22 -16.05
N ASP A 87 1.52 -6.15 -15.54
CA ASP A 87 1.91 -5.00 -16.36
C ASP A 87 3.26 -5.26 -17.03
N ALA A 88 3.44 -4.77 -18.27
CA ALA A 88 4.61 -5.10 -19.10
C ALA A 88 5.96 -4.64 -18.52
N ASP A 89 5.95 -3.71 -17.56
CA ASP A 89 7.13 -3.22 -16.86
C ASP A 89 7.31 -3.83 -15.46
N ASP A 90 6.52 -4.82 -15.07
CA ASP A 90 6.67 -5.59 -13.85
C ASP A 90 7.30 -6.97 -14.11
N ARG A 91 7.62 -7.71 -13.04
CA ARG A 91 8.11 -9.09 -13.14
C ARG A 91 7.44 -10.00 -12.12
N MET A 92 7.31 -11.27 -12.46
CA MET A 92 6.89 -12.32 -11.54
C MET A 92 8.12 -13.02 -10.94
N GLU A 93 8.12 -13.25 -9.64
CA GLU A 93 9.13 -14.04 -8.93
C GLU A 93 8.46 -15.26 -8.32
N THR A 94 9.05 -16.43 -8.55
CA THR A 94 8.58 -17.70 -7.99
C THR A 94 9.56 -18.21 -6.93
N VAL A 95 9.05 -19.00 -5.99
CA VAL A 95 9.91 -19.69 -5.02
C VAL A 95 10.74 -20.78 -5.71
N PRO A 96 11.95 -21.12 -5.19
CA PRO A 96 12.76 -22.19 -5.75
C PRO A 96 11.97 -23.51 -5.84
N GLY A 97 11.99 -24.12 -7.03
CA GLY A 97 11.27 -25.38 -7.27
C GLY A 97 9.74 -25.22 -7.39
N PHE A 98 9.25 -24.00 -7.67
CA PHE A 98 7.85 -23.71 -7.87
C PHE A 98 7.15 -24.73 -8.77
N LYS A 99 5.99 -25.18 -8.31
CA LYS A 99 5.02 -25.96 -9.07
C LYS A 99 3.67 -25.30 -8.86
N MET A 100 2.95 -25.11 -9.96
CA MET A 100 1.62 -24.52 -9.90
C MET A 100 0.72 -25.37 -8.97
N PRO A 101 0.16 -24.78 -7.91
CA PRO A 101 -0.73 -25.48 -6.99
C PRO A 101 -2.07 -25.81 -7.65
N GLU A 102 -2.89 -26.63 -6.98
CA GLU A 102 -4.27 -26.82 -7.41
C GLU A 102 -5.07 -25.52 -7.25
N LEU A 103 -5.71 -25.08 -8.34
CA LEU A 103 -6.50 -23.84 -8.35
C LEU A 103 -7.97 -24.15 -8.07
N THR A 104 -8.41 -23.83 -6.85
CA THR A 104 -9.74 -24.13 -6.30
C THR A 104 -10.62 -22.90 -6.07
N HIS A 105 -10.04 -21.70 -6.10
CA HIS A 105 -10.74 -20.43 -5.87
C HIS A 105 -10.98 -19.65 -7.15
N ASP A 106 -11.99 -18.80 -7.17
CA ASP A 106 -12.35 -18.01 -8.35
C ASP A 106 -11.43 -16.81 -8.58
N CYS A 107 -10.80 -16.30 -7.51
CA CYS A 107 -9.90 -15.16 -7.54
C CYS A 107 -8.72 -15.39 -6.61
N TYR A 108 -7.54 -15.07 -7.10
CA TYR A 108 -6.27 -15.20 -6.39
C TYR A 108 -5.56 -13.87 -6.28
N ASP A 109 -5.25 -13.49 -5.03
CA ASP A 109 -4.44 -12.32 -4.72
C ASP A 109 -2.96 -12.66 -4.69
N PHE A 110 -2.16 -11.88 -5.40
CA PHE A 110 -0.71 -12.03 -5.37
C PHE A 110 -0.12 -10.94 -4.48
N GLU A 111 0.93 -11.29 -3.76
CA GLU A 111 1.79 -10.31 -3.11
C GLU A 111 2.45 -9.44 -4.19
N VAL A 112 2.37 -8.13 -4.05
CA VAL A 112 2.96 -7.14 -4.94
C VAL A 112 3.96 -6.30 -4.14
N ARG A 113 5.23 -6.32 -4.56
CA ARG A 113 6.31 -5.57 -3.92
C ARG A 113 6.76 -4.39 -4.74
N HIS A 114 6.91 -3.24 -4.09
CA HIS A 114 7.55 -2.05 -4.66
C HIS A 114 8.55 -1.51 -3.63
N GLY A 115 9.83 -1.86 -3.80
CA GLY A 115 10.85 -1.63 -2.78
C GLY A 115 10.48 -2.33 -1.47
N SER A 116 10.39 -1.56 -0.38
CA SER A 116 9.96 -2.06 0.94
C SER A 116 8.43 -2.13 1.12
N VAL A 117 7.66 -1.60 0.17
CA VAL A 117 6.19 -1.59 0.24
C VAL A 117 5.65 -2.90 -0.30
N VAL A 118 4.74 -3.51 0.46
CA VAL A 118 4.06 -4.76 0.09
C VAL A 118 2.55 -4.55 0.18
N HIS A 119 1.81 -5.00 -0.83
CA HIS A 119 0.35 -5.06 -0.82
C HIS A 119 -0.14 -6.29 -1.59
N TRP A 120 -1.44 -6.56 -1.55
CA TRP A 120 -2.04 -7.71 -2.23
C TRP A 120 -3.01 -7.22 -3.31
N ARG A 121 -2.99 -7.87 -4.48
CA ARG A 121 -3.83 -7.50 -5.62
C ARG A 121 -4.41 -8.72 -6.31
N ALA A 122 -5.69 -8.64 -6.68
CA ALA A 122 -6.34 -9.64 -7.52
C ALA A 122 -5.58 -9.70 -8.86
N THR A 123 -4.92 -10.83 -9.11
CA THR A 123 -3.94 -10.96 -10.20
C THR A 123 -4.23 -12.19 -11.06
N MET A 124 -4.98 -13.17 -10.54
CA MET A 124 -5.45 -14.31 -11.32
C MET A 124 -6.90 -14.62 -11.02
N VAL A 125 -7.71 -14.86 -12.05
CA VAL A 125 -9.16 -15.09 -11.91
C VAL A 125 -9.65 -16.22 -12.80
N SER A 126 -10.65 -16.97 -12.34
CA SER A 126 -11.24 -18.07 -13.12
C SER A 126 -12.11 -17.52 -14.25
N THR A 127 -11.98 -18.11 -15.43
CA THR A 127 -12.75 -17.76 -16.64
C THR A 127 -14.21 -18.20 -16.58
N ARG A 128 -14.57 -19.01 -15.57
CA ARG A 128 -15.96 -19.42 -15.30
C ARG A 128 -16.89 -18.25 -14.97
N LEU A 129 -16.32 -17.15 -14.45
CA LEU A 129 -17.08 -15.97 -14.06
C LEU A 129 -16.85 -14.81 -15.02
N ALA A 130 -17.82 -13.90 -15.09
CA ALA A 130 -17.75 -12.73 -15.95
C ALA A 130 -17.03 -11.57 -15.27
N TRP A 131 -15.71 -11.62 -15.33
CA TRP A 131 -14.83 -10.54 -14.89
C TRP A 131 -14.78 -9.40 -15.89
N ARG A 132 -14.59 -8.18 -15.37
CA ARG A 132 -14.28 -6.97 -16.13
C ARG A 132 -13.42 -6.05 -15.28
N TYR A 133 -12.74 -5.10 -15.90
CA TYR A 133 -12.12 -4.00 -15.17
C TYR A 133 -13.07 -2.80 -15.11
N GLU A 134 -13.15 -2.17 -13.93
CA GLU A 134 -13.89 -0.93 -13.72
C GLU A 134 -12.97 0.19 -13.25
N GLY A 135 -13.13 1.38 -13.83
CA GLY A 135 -12.44 2.60 -13.42
C GLY A 135 -11.55 3.20 -14.50
N VAL A 136 -11.69 4.51 -14.75
CA VAL A 136 -10.88 5.23 -15.75
C VAL A 136 -9.38 5.27 -15.41
N LEU A 137 -9.03 5.10 -14.14
CA LEU A 137 -7.69 4.99 -13.60
C LEU A 137 -7.76 4.32 -12.22
N HIS A 138 -6.71 3.58 -11.83
CA HIS A 138 -6.71 2.73 -10.63
C HIS A 138 -7.83 1.70 -10.69
N GLU A 139 -7.98 1.12 -11.88
CA GLU A 139 -8.96 0.13 -12.23
C GLU A 139 -8.85 -1.12 -11.36
N TYR A 140 -9.96 -1.81 -11.16
CA TYR A 140 -10.02 -3.05 -10.37
C TYR A 140 -10.87 -4.08 -11.10
N LEU A 141 -10.58 -5.36 -10.85
CA LEU A 141 -11.39 -6.47 -11.32
C LEU A 141 -12.71 -6.51 -10.54
N GLU A 142 -13.81 -6.58 -11.28
CA GLU A 142 -15.16 -6.69 -10.74
C GLU A 142 -15.88 -7.91 -11.36
N CYS A 143 -16.76 -8.51 -10.57
CA CYS A 143 -17.66 -9.56 -11.04
C CYS A 143 -19.00 -9.48 -10.29
N ASP A 144 -20.10 -9.45 -11.03
CA ASP A 144 -21.45 -9.35 -10.44
C ASP A 144 -21.87 -10.62 -9.67
N SER A 145 -21.12 -11.72 -9.84
CA SER A 145 -21.38 -13.00 -9.16
C SER A 145 -20.58 -13.08 -7.86
N ARG A 146 -21.15 -13.74 -6.84
CA ARG A 146 -20.37 -14.11 -5.65
C ARG A 146 -19.25 -15.06 -6.06
N PHE A 147 -18.07 -14.83 -5.53
CA PHE A 147 -16.88 -15.60 -5.87
C PHE A 147 -16.04 -15.87 -4.63
N SER A 148 -15.28 -16.96 -4.68
CA SER A 148 -14.30 -17.32 -3.65
C SER A 148 -12.95 -16.65 -3.93
N ARG A 149 -12.26 -16.23 -2.88
CA ARG A 149 -10.99 -15.50 -2.98
C ARG A 149 -9.96 -16.05 -2.00
N ALA A 150 -8.70 -16.15 -2.43
CA ALA A 150 -7.60 -16.61 -1.59
C ALA A 150 -6.27 -15.93 -1.97
N PRO A 151 -5.30 -15.82 -1.05
CA PRO A 151 -3.92 -15.50 -1.42
C PRO A 151 -3.33 -16.61 -2.31
N PHE A 152 -2.44 -16.24 -3.23
CA PHE A 152 -1.67 -17.16 -4.03
C PHE A 152 -0.27 -17.34 -3.42
N ASP A 153 0.03 -18.57 -3.01
CA ASP A 153 1.33 -18.92 -2.45
C ASP A 153 2.31 -19.39 -3.54
N GLY A 154 3.59 -19.05 -3.35
CA GLY A 154 4.68 -19.53 -4.19
C GLY A 154 5.07 -18.62 -5.36
N ALA A 155 4.30 -17.56 -5.63
CA ALA A 155 4.69 -16.51 -6.57
C ALA A 155 4.30 -15.12 -6.06
N ARG A 156 5.07 -14.11 -6.46
CA ARG A 156 4.83 -12.69 -6.14
C ARG A 156 5.19 -11.81 -7.32
N MET A 157 4.52 -10.67 -7.42
CA MET A 157 4.85 -9.63 -8.39
C MET A 157 5.83 -8.63 -7.79
N VAL A 158 6.80 -8.18 -8.58
CA VAL A 158 7.72 -7.11 -8.22
C VAL A 158 7.56 -5.97 -9.22
N ILE A 159 7.20 -4.80 -8.69
CA ILE A 159 7.10 -3.57 -9.46
C ILE A 159 8.51 -3.06 -9.73
N VAL A 160 8.90 -3.09 -11.00
CA VAL A 160 10.22 -2.62 -11.45
C VAL A 160 10.10 -1.25 -12.13
N GLY A 161 9.02 -1.04 -12.88
CA GLY A 161 8.78 0.21 -13.60
C GLY A 161 9.72 0.41 -14.79
N GLY A 162 9.67 1.60 -15.37
CA GLY A 162 10.42 1.93 -16.59
C GLY A 162 9.62 1.70 -17.88
N GLY A 163 8.30 1.46 -17.78
CA GLY A 163 7.43 1.37 -18.94
C GLY A 163 7.27 2.69 -19.72
N GLY A 164 6.82 2.58 -20.96
CA GLY A 164 6.74 3.66 -21.95
C GLY A 164 5.81 4.82 -21.57
N ARG A 165 4.92 4.63 -20.59
CA ARG A 165 4.04 5.69 -20.07
C ARG A 165 4.77 6.76 -19.23
N LEU A 166 5.99 6.49 -18.77
CA LEU A 166 6.79 7.44 -17.99
C LEU A 166 7.39 8.53 -18.90
N THR A 167 6.59 9.53 -19.26
CA THR A 167 7.05 10.73 -19.97
C THR A 167 6.93 11.99 -19.11
N GLY A 168 8.01 12.77 -19.06
CA GLY A 168 8.07 14.03 -18.30
C GLY A 168 8.34 13.85 -16.80
N THR A 169 8.05 14.89 -16.03
CA THR A 169 8.27 14.92 -14.58
C THR A 169 7.18 14.18 -13.82
N GLN A 170 7.51 13.74 -12.60
CA GLN A 170 6.55 13.09 -11.70
C GLN A 170 5.30 13.95 -11.46
N ARG A 171 5.47 15.28 -11.34
CA ARG A 171 4.38 16.22 -11.18
C ARG A 171 3.45 16.24 -12.39
N GLU A 172 3.99 16.31 -13.60
CA GLU A 172 3.18 16.34 -14.83
C GLU A 172 2.37 15.06 -15.00
N LYS A 173 2.95 13.90 -14.66
CA LYS A 173 2.23 12.62 -14.63
C LYS A 173 0.99 12.71 -13.74
N TYR A 174 1.14 13.12 -12.49
CA TYR A 174 0.01 13.14 -11.55
C TYR A 174 -1.01 14.24 -11.86
N LEU A 175 -0.61 15.34 -12.51
CA LEU A 175 -1.58 16.31 -13.03
C LEU A 175 -2.43 15.74 -14.17
N ARG A 176 -1.84 14.91 -15.05
CA ARG A 176 -2.60 14.20 -16.08
C ARG A 176 -3.55 13.18 -15.47
N ASP A 177 -3.10 12.41 -14.48
CA ASP A 177 -3.93 11.44 -13.76
C ASP A 177 -5.10 12.14 -13.05
N ALA A 178 -4.86 13.29 -12.39
CA ALA A 178 -5.91 14.12 -11.81
C ALA A 178 -6.91 14.64 -12.86
N ALA A 179 -6.45 15.01 -14.06
CA ALA A 179 -7.33 15.45 -15.14
C ALA A 179 -8.24 14.31 -15.63
N VAL A 180 -7.70 13.10 -15.79
CA VAL A 180 -8.47 11.90 -16.17
C VAL A 180 -9.57 11.62 -15.14
N LEU A 181 -9.21 11.58 -13.86
CA LEU A 181 -10.16 11.33 -12.77
C LEU A 181 -11.22 12.43 -12.66
N LYS A 182 -10.83 13.70 -12.85
CA LYS A 182 -11.79 14.82 -12.89
C LYS A 182 -12.78 14.67 -14.05
N SER A 183 -12.33 14.25 -15.22
CA SER A 183 -13.22 13.95 -16.35
C SER A 183 -14.13 12.75 -16.08
N GLY A 184 -13.64 11.72 -15.40
CA GLY A 184 -14.47 10.59 -14.92
C GLY A 184 -15.59 11.05 -13.99
N LEU A 185 -15.27 11.93 -13.03
CA LEU A 185 -16.24 12.50 -12.08
C LEU A 185 -17.30 13.41 -12.73
N VAL A 186 -17.11 13.89 -13.96
CA VAL A 186 -18.19 14.57 -14.69
C VAL A 186 -19.31 13.58 -15.04
N LYS A 187 -18.95 12.33 -15.34
CA LYS A 187 -19.91 11.27 -15.70
C LYS A 187 -20.43 10.54 -14.45
N GLU A 188 -19.55 10.32 -13.48
CA GLU A 188 -19.84 9.58 -12.26
C GLU A 188 -19.52 10.43 -11.01
N PRO A 189 -20.35 11.46 -10.71
CA PRO A 189 -20.03 12.47 -9.69
C PRO A 189 -19.90 11.92 -8.27
N ASP A 190 -20.52 10.77 -8.00
CA ASP A 190 -20.53 10.11 -6.70
C ASP A 190 -19.55 8.94 -6.60
N ASN A 191 -18.72 8.71 -7.62
CA ASN A 191 -17.72 7.65 -7.61
C ASN A 191 -16.65 7.93 -6.54
N THR A 192 -16.79 7.25 -5.40
CA THR A 192 -15.96 7.44 -4.22
C THR A 192 -14.48 7.13 -4.48
N ARG A 193 -14.20 6.12 -5.32
CA ARG A 193 -12.84 5.75 -5.70
C ARG A 193 -12.17 6.85 -6.52
N TYR A 194 -12.88 7.46 -7.46
CA TYR A 194 -12.34 8.58 -8.23
C TYR A 194 -12.03 9.79 -7.35
N HIS A 195 -12.88 10.12 -6.39
CA HIS A 195 -12.59 11.20 -5.43
C HIS A 195 -11.33 10.91 -4.60
N PHE A 196 -11.14 9.66 -4.16
CA PHE A 196 -9.96 9.25 -3.40
C PHE A 196 -8.68 9.41 -4.22
N TYR A 197 -8.62 8.83 -5.42
CA TYR A 197 -7.42 8.89 -6.25
C TYR A 197 -7.20 10.28 -6.87
N LEU A 198 -8.24 11.11 -6.99
CA LEU A 198 -8.08 12.50 -7.41
C LEU A 198 -7.35 13.31 -6.34
N ALA A 199 -7.73 13.11 -5.07
CA ALA A 199 -7.04 13.71 -3.94
C ALA A 199 -5.57 13.25 -3.87
N GLN A 200 -5.33 11.96 -4.09
CA GLN A 200 -3.98 11.39 -4.12
C GLN A 200 -3.14 11.95 -5.28
N SER A 201 -3.71 12.03 -6.48
CA SER A 201 -3.03 12.61 -7.65
C SER A 201 -2.66 14.07 -7.41
N TRP A 202 -3.54 14.87 -6.80
CA TRP A 202 -3.20 16.24 -6.42
C TRP A 202 -2.11 16.31 -5.35
N ARG A 203 -2.15 15.44 -4.34
CA ARG A 203 -1.10 15.38 -3.32
C ARG A 203 0.26 15.10 -3.96
N ASP A 204 0.32 14.08 -4.81
CA ASP A 204 1.57 13.63 -5.41
C ASP A 204 2.05 14.59 -6.53
N ALA A 205 1.17 15.44 -7.06
CA ALA A 205 1.49 16.59 -7.91
C ALA A 205 1.94 17.85 -7.13
N GLY A 206 1.94 17.83 -5.79
CA GLY A 206 2.26 18.98 -4.94
C GLY A 206 1.14 20.02 -4.81
N GLU A 207 -0.08 19.70 -5.26
CA GLU A 207 -1.27 20.56 -5.17
C GLU A 207 -1.95 20.39 -3.80
N PHE A 208 -1.21 20.58 -2.71
CA PHE A 208 -1.60 20.20 -1.35
C PHE A 208 -2.94 20.79 -0.87
N GLY A 209 -3.24 22.04 -1.23
CA GLY A 209 -4.52 22.67 -0.89
C GLY A 209 -5.71 22.00 -1.58
N LYS A 210 -5.57 21.62 -2.86
CA LYS A 210 -6.60 20.87 -3.60
C LYS A 210 -6.75 19.47 -3.05
N ALA A 211 -5.63 18.81 -2.76
CA ALA A 211 -5.60 17.48 -2.18
C ALA A 211 -6.32 17.44 -0.83
N LEU A 212 -6.07 18.40 0.07
CA LEU A 212 -6.74 18.48 1.37
C LEU A 212 -8.26 18.59 1.19
N ALA A 213 -8.74 19.53 0.38
CA ALA A 213 -10.17 19.70 0.14
C ALA A 213 -10.83 18.45 -0.49
N ALA A 214 -10.11 17.76 -1.37
CA ALA A 214 -10.58 16.54 -2.01
C ALA A 214 -10.64 15.35 -1.04
N TYR A 215 -9.64 15.21 -0.16
CA TYR A 215 -9.68 14.21 0.90
C TYR A 215 -10.77 14.48 1.93
N ASP A 216 -10.99 15.74 2.31
CA ASP A 216 -12.11 16.13 3.19
C ASP A 216 -13.46 15.74 2.56
N ARG A 217 -13.64 16.01 1.26
CA ARG A 217 -14.81 15.55 0.53
C ARG A 217 -14.92 14.02 0.54
N ARG A 218 -13.86 13.30 0.20
CA ARG A 218 -13.86 11.83 0.16
C ARG A 218 -14.17 11.22 1.53
N ALA A 219 -13.66 11.80 2.60
CA ALA A 219 -13.90 11.37 3.97
C ALA A 219 -15.40 11.45 4.34
N ALA A 220 -16.11 12.47 3.85
CA ALA A 220 -17.54 12.65 4.10
C ALA A 220 -18.45 11.72 3.26
N MET A 221 -17.90 10.95 2.31
CA MET A 221 -18.66 10.02 1.46
C MET A 221 -18.74 8.61 2.08
N GLY A 222 -19.70 7.81 1.60
CA GLY A 222 -19.78 6.38 1.89
C GLY A 222 -18.75 5.54 1.12
N GLY A 223 -19.11 4.28 0.84
CA GLY A 223 -18.27 3.36 0.06
C GLY A 223 -17.22 2.64 0.90
N PHE A 224 -16.08 2.30 0.28
CA PHE A 224 -15.05 1.50 0.94
C PHE A 224 -14.46 2.24 2.15
N ALA A 225 -14.61 1.62 3.33
CA ALA A 225 -14.27 2.25 4.61
C ALA A 225 -12.76 2.51 4.76
N GLU A 226 -11.89 1.68 4.17
CA GLU A 226 -10.44 1.89 4.30
C GLU A 226 -9.96 3.10 3.49
N GLU A 227 -10.53 3.36 2.31
CA GLU A 227 -10.27 4.60 1.56
C GLU A 227 -10.76 5.84 2.33
N ALA A 228 -11.93 5.74 2.97
CA ALA A 228 -12.48 6.82 3.78
C ALA A 228 -11.62 7.10 5.03
N PHE A 229 -11.03 6.07 5.63
CA PHE A 229 -10.02 6.21 6.69
C PHE A 229 -8.74 6.87 6.15
N CYS A 230 -8.18 6.35 5.06
CA CYS A 230 -6.97 6.88 4.45
C CYS A 230 -7.15 8.36 4.05
N ALA A 231 -8.33 8.73 3.55
CA ALA A 231 -8.65 10.12 3.25
C ALA A 231 -8.55 11.02 4.48
N ARG A 232 -9.10 10.60 5.63
CA ARG A 232 -8.99 11.34 6.90
C ARG A 232 -7.54 11.46 7.37
N LEU A 233 -6.80 10.35 7.37
CA LEU A 233 -5.39 10.34 7.78
C LEU A 233 -4.54 11.25 6.89
N TYR A 234 -4.71 11.18 5.57
CA TYR A 234 -3.96 12.02 4.63
C TYR A 234 -4.38 13.49 4.69
N ALA A 235 -5.66 13.79 4.93
CA ALA A 235 -6.11 15.15 5.22
C ALA A 235 -5.44 15.71 6.49
N ALA A 236 -5.35 14.93 7.57
CA ALA A 236 -4.66 15.35 8.80
C ALA A 236 -3.18 15.66 8.56
N ARG A 237 -2.47 14.80 7.81
CA ARG A 237 -1.07 15.02 7.41
C ARG A 237 -0.89 16.24 6.51
N LEU A 238 -1.81 16.47 5.58
CA LEU A 238 -1.78 17.67 4.73
C LEU A 238 -2.08 18.94 5.52
N ALA A 239 -2.99 18.90 6.50
CA ALA A 239 -3.23 20.01 7.40
C ALA A 239 -1.96 20.37 8.19
N LEU A 240 -1.24 19.37 8.70
CA LEU A 240 0.07 19.57 9.32
C LEU A 240 1.09 20.18 8.34
N HIS A 241 1.21 19.61 7.14
CA HIS A 241 2.14 20.10 6.11
C HIS A 241 1.86 21.57 5.71
N LEU A 242 0.58 21.92 5.59
CA LEU A 242 0.11 23.28 5.30
C LEU A 242 0.19 24.22 6.52
N LYS A 243 0.80 23.77 7.63
CA LYS A 243 0.99 24.54 8.86
C LYS A 243 -0.33 25.08 9.42
N ARG A 244 -1.40 24.28 9.32
CA ARG A 244 -2.67 24.57 10.01
C ARG A 244 -2.45 24.63 11.51
N ARG A 245 -3.38 25.27 12.21
CA ARG A 245 -3.27 25.47 13.67
C ARG A 245 -3.26 24.10 14.35
N MET A 246 -2.38 23.92 15.35
CA MET A 246 -2.19 22.63 16.00
C MET A 246 -3.50 22.00 16.54
N PRO A 247 -4.46 22.75 17.13
CA PRO A 247 -5.75 22.18 17.52
C PRO A 247 -6.51 21.54 16.36
N GLU A 248 -6.53 22.16 15.18
CA GLU A 248 -7.17 21.59 13.98
C GLU A 248 -6.48 20.30 13.54
N VAL A 249 -5.14 20.30 13.50
CA VAL A 249 -4.36 19.11 13.12
C VAL A 249 -4.63 17.96 14.07
N MET A 250 -4.62 18.22 15.39
CA MET A 250 -4.89 17.21 16.39
C MET A 250 -6.32 16.63 16.26
N THR A 251 -7.32 17.51 16.08
CA THR A 251 -8.71 17.06 15.84
C THR A 251 -8.81 16.16 14.63
N ARG A 252 -8.17 16.50 13.50
CA ARG A 252 -8.23 15.67 12.28
C ARG A 252 -7.62 14.28 12.48
N PHE A 253 -6.53 14.15 13.24
CA PHE A 253 -6.00 12.83 13.58
C PHE A 253 -6.93 12.05 14.52
N LEU A 254 -7.55 12.71 15.50
CA LEU A 254 -8.54 12.08 16.38
C LEU A 254 -9.76 11.58 15.59
N GLU A 255 -10.29 12.39 14.67
CA GLU A 255 -11.40 12.00 13.79
C GLU A 255 -11.03 10.79 12.90
N ALA A 256 -9.78 10.70 12.44
CA ALA A 256 -9.29 9.52 11.71
C ALA A 256 -9.28 8.28 12.61
N HIS A 257 -8.84 8.39 13.87
CA HIS A 257 -8.86 7.30 14.84
C HIS A 257 -10.29 6.89 15.23
N GLU A 258 -11.17 7.85 15.51
CA GLU A 258 -12.59 7.61 15.84
C GLU A 258 -13.31 6.87 14.71
N TYR A 259 -12.99 7.19 13.45
CA TYR A 259 -13.57 6.52 12.30
C TYR A 259 -13.10 5.07 12.14
N ARG A 260 -11.84 4.78 12.46
CA ARG A 260 -11.27 3.42 12.38
C ARG A 260 -10.34 3.15 13.57
N PRO A 261 -10.89 2.80 14.75
CA PRO A 261 -10.12 2.68 15.98
C PRO A 261 -9.16 1.48 16.02
N THR A 262 -9.27 0.59 15.04
CA THR A 262 -8.34 -0.53 14.80
C THR A 262 -7.04 -0.10 14.12
N ARG A 263 -6.90 1.17 13.74
CA ARG A 263 -5.70 1.73 13.10
C ARG A 263 -4.89 2.58 14.08
N ALA A 264 -3.64 2.18 14.30
CA ALA A 264 -2.73 2.82 15.24
C ALA A 264 -2.12 4.12 14.69
N GLU A 265 -2.06 4.28 13.37
CA GLU A 265 -1.35 5.38 12.70
C GLU A 265 -1.74 6.77 13.23
N PRO A 266 -3.03 7.14 13.39
CA PRO A 266 -3.36 8.48 13.84
C PRO A 266 -2.90 8.77 15.28
N LEU A 267 -2.96 7.77 16.17
CA LEU A 267 -2.50 7.92 17.55
C LEU A 267 -0.97 7.96 17.64
N GLY A 268 -0.29 7.14 16.85
CA GLY A 268 1.16 7.19 16.73
C GLY A 268 1.65 8.57 16.25
N GLU A 269 1.01 9.12 15.22
CA GLU A 269 1.31 10.47 14.70
C GLU A 269 1.03 11.55 15.76
N LEU A 270 -0.07 11.44 16.52
CA LEU A 270 -0.37 12.36 17.62
C LEU A 270 0.68 12.29 18.73
N ALA A 271 1.16 11.09 19.08
CA ALA A 271 2.23 10.92 20.06
C ALA A 271 3.51 11.63 19.60
N HIS A 272 3.92 11.35 18.35
CA HIS A 272 5.07 11.98 17.71
C HIS A 272 4.94 13.51 17.68
N LEU A 273 3.77 14.04 17.31
CA LEU A 273 3.51 15.48 17.26
C LEU A 273 3.56 16.12 18.65
N CYS A 274 2.99 15.49 19.67
CA CYS A 274 3.04 16.00 21.04
C CYS A 274 4.47 16.06 21.57
N ARG A 275 5.30 15.08 21.21
CA ARG A 275 6.74 15.07 21.52
C ARG A 275 7.48 16.19 20.79
N MET A 276 7.36 16.26 19.46
CA MET A 276 8.16 17.17 18.64
C MET A 276 7.73 18.64 18.74
N ASN A 277 6.46 18.92 19.04
CA ASN A 277 5.89 20.26 18.99
C ASN A 277 5.42 20.75 20.36
N GLY A 278 6.38 20.94 21.26
CA GLY A 278 6.18 21.56 22.58
C GLY A 278 6.33 20.61 23.76
N GLU A 279 6.94 19.43 23.56
CA GLU A 279 7.32 18.53 24.67
C GLU A 279 6.13 18.23 25.59
N ARG A 280 4.96 17.99 24.99
CA ARG A 280 3.70 17.71 25.71
C ARG A 280 3.69 16.26 26.19
N TRP A 281 4.66 15.90 27.03
CA TRP A 281 4.97 14.53 27.44
C TRP A 281 3.77 13.74 27.97
N PRO A 282 2.89 14.30 28.82
CA PRO A 282 1.70 13.56 29.27
C PRO A 282 0.77 13.14 28.13
N LEU A 283 0.59 13.97 27.11
CA LEU A 283 -0.23 13.62 25.94
C LEU A 283 0.49 12.66 25.00
N ALA A 284 1.79 12.89 24.76
CA ALA A 284 2.60 11.96 23.97
C ALA A 284 2.53 10.55 24.57
N TYR A 285 2.64 10.45 25.89
CA TYR A 285 2.51 9.22 26.65
C TYR A 285 1.13 8.56 26.47
N MET A 286 0.04 9.31 26.70
CA MET A 286 -1.32 8.79 26.55
C MET A 286 -1.60 8.24 25.16
N PHE A 287 -1.21 8.96 24.11
CA PHE A 287 -1.41 8.52 22.73
C PHE A 287 -0.52 7.33 22.37
N ALA A 288 0.76 7.35 22.74
CA ALA A 288 1.68 6.26 22.45
C ALA A 288 1.26 4.96 23.14
N ARG A 289 0.87 5.04 24.42
CA ARG A 289 0.40 3.87 25.18
C ARG A 289 -0.81 3.23 24.52
N ARG A 290 -1.78 4.05 24.10
CA ARG A 290 -2.95 3.53 23.38
C ARG A 290 -2.59 2.99 21.99
N ALA A 291 -1.66 3.61 21.27
CA ALA A 291 -1.22 3.14 19.96
C ALA A 291 -0.56 1.74 20.03
N VAL A 292 0.26 1.48 21.07
CA VAL A 292 0.93 0.18 21.28
C VAL A 292 -0.07 -0.96 21.57
N GLU A 293 -1.21 -0.66 22.16
CA GLU A 293 -2.26 -1.65 22.44
C GLU A 293 -3.04 -2.09 21.19
N ILE A 294 -2.95 -1.35 20.09
CA ILE A 294 -3.69 -1.65 18.86
C ILE A 294 -2.86 -2.67 18.04
N PRO A 295 -3.36 -3.90 17.84
CA PRO A 295 -2.66 -4.89 17.03
C PRO A 295 -2.68 -4.49 15.55
N GLN A 296 -1.81 -5.10 14.76
CA GLN A 296 -1.84 -4.92 13.31
C GLN A 296 -3.22 -5.31 12.74
N PRO A 297 -3.86 -4.45 11.94
CA PRO A 297 -5.20 -4.70 11.41
C PRO A 297 -5.18 -5.75 10.29
N GLU A 298 -6.35 -6.30 10.00
CA GLU A 298 -6.62 -7.11 8.79
C GLU A 298 -6.95 -6.24 7.55
N ASP A 299 -6.91 -4.91 7.70
CA ASP A 299 -7.03 -3.94 6.62
C ASP A 299 -6.03 -4.23 5.49
N ILE A 300 -6.45 -4.02 4.25
CA ILE A 300 -5.64 -4.30 3.06
C ILE A 300 -5.07 -3.03 2.42
N LEU A 301 -5.63 -1.85 2.71
CA LEU A 301 -5.28 -0.60 2.05
C LEU A 301 -4.32 0.24 2.91
N PHE A 302 -3.09 0.38 2.42
CA PHE A 302 -2.05 1.29 2.92
C PHE A 302 -1.82 1.22 4.43
N VAL A 303 -1.72 0.00 4.98
CA VAL A 303 -1.31 -0.21 6.38
C VAL A 303 0.17 0.14 6.52
N GLU A 304 0.48 1.02 7.47
CA GLU A 304 1.87 1.41 7.74
C GLU A 304 2.47 0.53 8.85
N HIS A 305 2.95 -0.65 8.46
CA HIS A 305 3.49 -1.66 9.37
C HIS A 305 4.50 -1.12 10.40
N GLY A 306 5.29 -0.10 10.05
CA GLY A 306 6.23 0.54 10.97
C GLY A 306 5.60 1.03 12.28
N TRP A 307 4.34 1.45 12.28
CA TRP A 307 3.62 1.85 13.51
C TRP A 307 3.38 0.69 14.48
N TYR A 308 3.20 -0.52 13.95
CA TYR A 308 2.93 -1.74 14.70
C TYR A 308 4.23 -2.49 15.06
N ASP A 309 5.21 -2.40 14.17
CA ASP A 309 6.47 -3.12 14.30
C ASP A 309 7.42 -2.52 15.32
N TRP A 310 7.50 -1.18 15.40
CA TRP A 310 8.45 -0.52 16.30
C TRP A 310 8.11 0.94 16.67
N ARG A 311 7.53 1.75 15.76
CA ARG A 311 7.42 3.20 15.98
C ARG A 311 6.54 3.58 17.17
N ALA A 312 5.40 2.92 17.36
CA ALA A 312 4.53 3.21 18.51
C ALA A 312 5.24 2.88 19.84
N LEU A 313 5.97 1.76 19.87
CA LEU A 313 6.72 1.33 21.05
C LEU A 313 7.92 2.25 21.34
N ASP A 314 8.58 2.78 20.30
CA ASP A 314 9.65 3.78 20.43
C ASP A 314 9.10 5.12 20.96
N GLU A 315 7.98 5.60 20.44
CA GLU A 315 7.32 6.80 20.98
C GLU A 315 6.89 6.59 22.43
N LEU A 316 6.40 5.40 22.81
CA LEU A 316 6.08 5.06 24.20
C LEU A 316 7.34 5.04 25.07
N ALA A 317 8.43 4.44 24.61
CA ALA A 317 9.69 4.37 25.35
C ALA A 317 10.21 5.77 25.71
N VAL A 318 10.20 6.69 24.73
CA VAL A 318 10.64 8.07 24.93
C VAL A 318 9.68 8.83 25.84
N ALA A 319 8.37 8.77 25.57
CA ALA A 319 7.39 9.49 26.38
C ALA A 319 7.39 9.03 27.85
N SER A 320 7.49 7.72 28.09
CA SER A 320 7.55 7.11 29.43
C SER A 320 8.71 7.67 30.26
N TYR A 321 9.90 7.83 29.64
CA TYR A 321 11.05 8.41 30.32
C TYR A 321 10.76 9.83 30.83
N TRP A 322 10.14 10.66 29.99
CA TRP A 322 9.90 12.06 30.31
C TRP A 322 8.75 12.29 31.29
N VAL A 323 7.82 11.35 31.41
CA VAL A 323 6.78 11.37 32.46
C VAL A 323 7.22 10.69 33.77
N GLY A 324 8.43 10.14 33.83
CA GLY A 324 8.98 9.50 35.04
C GLY A 324 8.74 7.99 35.14
N GLU A 325 8.09 7.38 34.15
CA GLU A 325 7.84 5.94 34.05
C GLU A 325 9.09 5.22 33.51
N TYR A 326 10.21 5.32 34.24
CA TYR A 326 11.52 4.84 33.79
C TYR A 326 11.56 3.31 33.58
N ARG A 327 10.77 2.54 34.34
CA ARG A 327 10.69 1.08 34.17
C ARG A 327 10.02 0.72 32.84
N GLU A 328 8.90 1.36 32.52
CA GLU A 328 8.21 1.16 31.24
C GLU A 328 9.08 1.60 30.06
N SER A 329 9.79 2.72 30.20
CA SER A 329 10.77 3.17 29.21
C SER A 329 11.85 2.12 28.94
N LEU A 330 12.44 1.55 30.00
CA LEU A 330 13.44 0.49 29.92
C LEU A 330 12.89 -0.76 29.21
N GLU A 331 11.74 -1.27 29.65
CA GLU A 331 11.10 -2.45 29.08
C GLU A 331 10.77 -2.27 27.59
N CYS A 332 10.30 -1.08 27.20
CA CYS A 332 10.05 -0.76 25.79
C CYS A 332 11.35 -0.76 24.98
N CYS A 333 12.43 -0.17 25.48
CA CYS A 333 13.72 -0.17 24.79
C CYS A 333 14.29 -1.60 24.63
N GLU A 334 14.20 -2.43 25.67
CA GLU A 334 14.64 -3.84 25.60
C GLU A 334 13.82 -4.63 24.57
N LYS A 335 12.48 -4.51 24.60
CA LYS A 335 11.61 -5.11 23.58
C LYS A 335 11.95 -4.68 22.15
N LEU A 336 12.28 -3.41 21.94
CA LEU A 336 12.66 -2.88 20.62
C LEU A 336 13.97 -3.51 20.11
N LEU A 337 14.97 -3.63 20.98
CA LEU A 337 16.30 -4.15 20.63
C LEU A 337 16.28 -5.67 20.40
N ASP A 338 15.48 -6.39 21.20
CA ASP A 338 15.34 -7.85 21.14
C ASP A 338 14.36 -8.30 20.04
N GLY A 339 13.40 -7.46 19.67
CA GLY A 339 12.28 -7.81 18.79
C GLY A 339 12.61 -7.96 17.30
N GLY A 340 13.85 -7.65 16.87
CA GLY A 340 14.32 -7.86 15.50
C GLY A 340 13.69 -6.98 14.41
N LYS A 341 12.69 -6.17 14.75
CA LYS A 341 11.94 -5.30 13.83
C LYS A 341 12.41 -3.83 13.82
N LEU A 342 13.24 -3.44 14.77
CA LEU A 342 13.82 -2.10 14.84
C LEU A 342 14.83 -1.90 13.69
N PRO A 343 14.68 -0.85 12.85
CA PRO A 343 15.68 -0.54 11.83
C PRO A 343 17.04 -0.22 12.42
N GLU A 344 18.10 -0.68 11.77
CA GLU A 344 19.48 -0.57 12.26
C GLU A 344 19.88 0.88 12.59
N ALA A 345 19.45 1.85 11.77
CA ALA A 345 19.71 3.28 11.96
C ALA A 345 19.14 3.86 13.28
N HIS A 346 18.27 3.13 13.97
CA HIS A 346 17.68 3.54 15.24
C HIS A 346 18.24 2.79 16.46
N ARG A 347 19.00 1.70 16.27
CA ARG A 347 19.49 0.87 17.38
C ARG A 347 20.33 1.65 18.39
N GLU A 348 21.34 2.40 17.92
CA GLU A 348 22.24 3.17 18.80
C GLU A 348 21.46 4.18 19.68
N ARG A 349 20.48 4.88 19.09
CA ARG A 349 19.60 5.80 19.83
C ARG A 349 18.77 5.07 20.88
N VAL A 350 18.22 3.89 20.55
CA VAL A 350 17.40 3.10 21.48
C VAL A 350 18.26 2.50 22.61
N ASP A 351 19.48 2.05 22.32
CA ASP A 351 20.46 1.64 23.33
C ASP A 351 20.77 2.78 24.31
N ALA A 352 21.01 3.99 23.81
CA ALA A 352 21.23 5.17 24.66
C ALA A 352 20.00 5.47 25.54
N ASN A 353 18.79 5.41 24.98
CA ASN A 353 17.54 5.60 25.74
C ASN A 353 17.38 4.56 26.86
N ARG A 354 17.69 3.28 26.57
CA ARG A 354 17.70 2.19 27.55
C ARG A 354 18.64 2.51 28.71
N ASP A 355 19.84 2.99 28.40
CA ASP A 355 20.86 3.28 29.40
C ASP A 355 20.51 4.50 30.26
N PHE A 356 19.87 5.53 29.68
CA PHE A 356 19.29 6.64 30.44
C PHE A 356 18.22 6.16 31.43
N ALA A 357 17.29 5.31 30.99
CA ALA A 357 16.25 4.74 31.86
C ALA A 357 16.86 3.90 33.00
N ARG A 358 17.85 3.04 32.70
CA ARG A 358 18.59 2.26 33.70
C ARG A 358 19.28 3.15 34.74
N ALA A 359 19.91 4.23 34.30
CA ALA A 359 20.57 5.16 35.20
C ALA A 359 19.58 5.80 36.19
N LYS A 360 18.39 6.21 35.73
CA LYS A 360 17.34 6.77 36.59
C LYS A 360 16.82 5.77 37.63
N LEU A 361 16.61 4.52 37.24
CA LEU A 361 16.17 3.46 38.16
C LEU A 361 17.21 3.16 39.25
N ARG A 362 18.51 3.17 38.90
CA ARG A 362 19.61 2.99 39.88
C ARG A 362 19.70 4.15 40.88
N LEU A 363 19.43 5.37 40.44
CA LEU A 363 19.42 6.54 41.33
C LEU A 363 18.19 6.52 42.26
N GLY A 364 17.03 6.07 41.77
CA GLY A 364 15.82 5.91 42.59
C GLY A 364 15.97 4.85 43.69
N SER A 365 16.59 3.71 43.40
CA SER A 365 16.83 2.66 44.40
C SER A 365 17.90 3.01 45.45
N GLY A 366 18.80 3.95 45.13
CA GLY A 366 19.80 4.45 46.07
C GLY A 366 19.28 5.47 47.10
N ALA A 367 18.13 6.11 46.83
CA ALA A 367 17.49 7.05 47.76
C ALA A 367 16.76 6.30 48.90
N ASP A 368 16.11 5.18 48.60
CA ASP A 368 15.44 4.35 49.62
C ASP A 368 16.42 3.55 50.49
N ALA A 369 17.63 3.28 50.00
CA ALA A 369 18.67 2.59 50.77
C ALA A 369 19.34 3.46 51.86
N ARG A 370 19.15 4.79 51.84
CA ARG A 370 19.70 5.70 52.86
C ARG A 370 18.77 5.98 54.05
N THR A 371 17.57 5.40 54.08
CA THR A 371 16.62 5.59 55.19
C THR A 371 16.53 4.38 56.14
N LEU A 372 17.41 3.39 56.01
CA LEU A 372 17.45 2.20 56.87
C LEU A 372 18.76 2.01 57.66
N VAL A 373 19.60 3.04 57.75
CA VAL A 373 20.77 3.04 58.65
C VAL A 373 20.78 4.33 59.47
N GLY A 374 20.10 4.31 60.62
CA GLY A 374 20.08 5.42 61.56
C GLY A 374 18.99 5.28 62.61
N SER A 375 19.32 4.49 63.64
CA SER A 375 18.86 4.53 65.05
C SER A 375 17.71 5.47 65.43
#